data_AF-A0A7C6QRZ6-F1
#
_entry.id   AF-A0A7C6QRZ6-F1
#
_cell.length_a   1.000
_cell.length_b   1.000
_cell.length_c   1.000
_cell.angle_alpha   90.00
_cell.angle_beta   90.00
_cell.angle_gamma   90.00
#
_symmetry.space_group_name_H-M   'P 1'
#
loop_
_entity.id
_entity.type
_entity.pdbx_description
1 polymer ?
#
loop_
_entity_poly.entity_id
_entity_poly.type
_entity_poly.pdbx_seq_one_letter_code
_entity_poly.pdbx_strand_id
1 'polypeptide(L)'
;MELLKINGNTYYIKAPTNAGVYLFNNRDCLLIDTCFTDKQAHQIDKILKENNFNLRYIINTHTHLDHCRGNLYFQETYPECKVFASEQERPFMEHPYLLGAIFFSASPLKHLDPAPPSFPVDHYLKPGTHDLGGKPFRVIPLPGHTRGQIGIVTPDRVCFLGDSIFSRQVIIKYSLPYLFDLEGSIKTLHFLPEIDADYFLLSHEEGVIASKDLPDLVSYNLANIEKFQQQILALLKQPLSREQLVKEISLSNNIVLNLLEYHVIQTTVSAFLTYLNQQGLITYTIDQGRLYFHQPQPVNSQ
;
A
#
# COMPACT_ATOMS: atom_id res chain seq x y z
N MET A 1 2.16 8.10 20.56
CA MET A 1 3.19 7.81 19.56
C MET A 1 4.51 7.77 20.28
N GLU A 2 5.40 6.88 19.87
CA GLU A 2 6.69 6.65 20.52
C GLU A 2 7.74 6.41 19.43
N LEU A 3 8.95 6.97 19.62
CA LEU A 3 10.09 6.70 18.75
C LEU A 3 10.81 5.45 19.24
N LEU A 4 10.81 4.41 18.41
CA LEU A 4 11.37 3.10 18.72
C LEU A 4 12.55 2.81 17.80
N LYS A 5 13.65 2.33 18.38
CA LYS A 5 14.85 1.96 17.62
C LYS A 5 14.68 0.58 16.99
N ILE A 6 15.05 0.44 15.72
CA ILE A 6 15.06 -0.85 15.00
C ILE A 6 16.49 -1.40 14.97
N ASN A 7 17.38 -0.72 14.24
CA ASN A 7 18.79 -1.12 14.10
C ASN A 7 19.64 0.09 13.70
N GLY A 8 20.90 0.15 14.15
CA GLY A 8 21.84 1.21 13.76
C GLY A 8 21.30 2.63 14.02
N ASN A 9 21.14 3.39 12.94
CA ASN A 9 20.54 4.73 12.91
C ASN A 9 19.08 4.75 12.43
N THR A 10 18.46 3.57 12.29
CA THR A 10 17.08 3.40 11.84
C THR A 10 16.14 3.18 13.01
N TYR A 11 15.06 3.96 13.00
CA TYR A 11 13.99 4.02 13.99
C TYR A 11 12.64 4.00 13.27
N TYR A 12 11.56 3.94 14.05
CA TYR A 12 10.23 4.27 13.58
C TYR A 12 9.41 4.92 14.68
N ILE A 13 8.39 5.68 14.29
CA ILE A 13 7.41 6.26 15.19
C ILE A 13 6.16 5.39 15.12
N LYS A 14 5.81 4.74 16.25
CA LYS A 14 4.61 3.91 16.34
C LYS A 14 3.36 4.79 16.26
N ALA A 15 2.55 4.54 15.25
CA ALA A 15 1.33 5.28 14.90
C ALA A 15 0.34 4.34 14.17
N PRO A 16 -0.92 4.76 13.91
CA PRO A 16 -1.85 3.95 13.12
C PRO A 16 -1.29 3.55 11.74
N THR A 17 -0.53 4.46 11.12
CA THR A 17 0.39 4.19 10.01
C THR A 17 1.77 4.53 10.53
N ASN A 18 2.64 3.53 10.71
CA ASN A 18 3.99 3.70 11.23
C ASN A 18 4.80 4.62 10.31
N ALA A 19 5.58 5.54 10.88
CA ALA A 19 6.49 6.39 10.12
C ALA A 19 7.94 5.98 10.38
N GLY A 20 8.68 5.62 9.35
CA GLY A 20 10.10 5.28 9.48
C GLY A 20 10.96 6.51 9.71
N VAL A 21 12.05 6.38 10.46
CA VAL A 21 12.98 7.48 10.71
C VAL A 21 14.41 6.96 10.52
N TYR A 22 15.21 7.64 9.71
CA TYR A 22 16.66 7.41 9.64
C TYR A 22 17.42 8.65 10.09
N LEU A 23 18.34 8.49 11.04
CA LEU A 23 19.14 9.57 11.61
C LEU A 23 20.52 9.68 10.93
N PHE A 24 20.82 10.84 10.37
CA PHE A 24 22.14 11.16 9.83
C PHE A 24 23.09 11.68 10.92
N ASN A 25 24.40 11.63 10.66
CA ASN A 25 25.43 11.99 11.62
C ASN A 25 25.32 13.45 12.14
N ASN A 26 24.80 14.37 11.32
CA ASN A 26 24.63 15.78 11.64
C ASN A 26 23.30 16.11 12.32
N ARG A 27 22.57 15.09 12.82
CA ARG A 27 21.22 15.20 13.40
C ARG A 27 20.10 15.48 12.41
N ASP A 28 20.41 15.59 11.12
CA ASP A 28 19.36 15.56 10.11
C ASP A 28 18.67 14.20 10.14
N CYS A 29 17.40 14.15 9.75
CA CYS A 29 16.67 12.91 9.59
C CYS A 29 15.91 12.84 8.28
N LEU A 30 15.73 11.59 7.85
CA LEU A 30 14.80 11.17 6.82
C LEU A 30 13.56 10.60 7.52
N LEU A 31 12.38 11.02 7.09
CA LEU A 31 11.10 10.42 7.45
C LEU A 31 10.62 9.53 6.29
N ILE A 32 10.15 8.32 6.58
CA ILE A 32 9.56 7.40 5.60
C ILE A 32 8.07 7.29 5.92
N ASP A 33 7.24 7.82 5.04
CA ASP A 33 5.80 8.09 5.23
C ASP A 33 5.48 9.11 6.34
N THR A 34 4.33 9.78 6.22
CA THR A 34 4.03 11.03 6.95
C THR A 34 2.66 11.08 7.63
N CYS A 35 1.95 9.95 7.77
CA CYS A 35 0.64 9.85 8.43
C CYS A 35 -0.55 10.53 7.71
N PHE A 36 -1.75 10.33 8.26
CA PHE A 36 -3.03 10.76 7.65
C PHE A 36 -3.52 12.15 8.06
N THR A 37 -3.23 12.61 9.29
CA THR A 37 -3.89 13.80 9.84
C THR A 37 -2.88 14.82 10.36
N ASP A 38 -3.23 16.11 10.30
CA ASP A 38 -2.39 17.20 10.83
C ASP A 38 -2.06 16.99 12.31
N LYS A 39 -3.03 16.47 13.09
CA LYS A 39 -2.81 16.12 14.51
C LYS A 39 -1.70 15.08 14.68
N GLN A 40 -1.69 14.05 13.84
CA GLN A 40 -0.65 13.02 13.86
C GLN A 40 0.69 13.60 13.36
N ALA A 41 0.68 14.45 12.33
CA ALA A 41 1.89 15.11 11.81
C ALA A 41 2.55 16.00 12.88
N HIS A 42 1.76 16.79 13.61
CA HIS A 42 2.24 17.55 14.78
C HIS A 42 2.81 16.67 15.89
N GLN A 43 2.26 15.47 16.11
CA GLN A 43 2.79 14.53 17.10
C GLN A 43 4.13 13.94 16.66
N ILE A 44 4.27 13.57 15.38
CA ILE A 44 5.53 13.14 14.79
C ILE A 44 6.57 14.25 14.92
N ASP A 45 6.21 15.47 14.52
CA ASP A 45 7.10 16.65 14.60
C ASP A 45 7.57 16.94 16.02
N LYS A 46 6.65 16.89 17.00
CA LYS A 46 6.99 17.02 18.41
C LYS A 46 8.03 15.97 18.84
N ILE A 47 7.85 14.71 18.44
CA ILE A 47 8.80 13.63 18.74
C ILE A 47 10.17 13.90 18.12
N LEU A 48 10.23 14.36 16.86
CA LEU A 48 11.49 14.72 16.20
C LEU A 48 12.20 15.86 16.95
N LYS A 49 11.47 16.91 17.32
CA LYS A 49 12.00 18.06 18.09
C LYS A 49 12.50 17.67 19.48
N GLU A 50 11.73 16.88 20.22
CA GLU A 50 12.13 16.40 21.57
C GLU A 50 13.40 15.55 21.52
N ASN A 51 13.65 14.88 20.39
CA ASN A 51 14.86 14.12 20.15
C ASN A 51 15.97 14.94 19.45
N ASN A 52 15.82 16.26 19.27
CA ASN A 52 16.76 17.12 18.52
C ASN A 52 17.12 16.53 17.14
N PHE A 53 16.12 16.11 16.38
CA PHE A 53 16.26 15.68 14.99
C PHE A 53 15.76 16.77 14.04
N ASN A 54 16.53 17.04 12.98
CA ASN A 54 16.21 18.06 12.00
C ASN A 54 15.65 17.40 10.73
N LEU A 55 14.36 17.54 10.46
CA LEU A 55 13.76 16.93 9.27
C LEU A 55 14.34 17.55 8.00
N ARG A 56 15.00 16.74 7.17
CA ARG A 56 15.64 17.16 5.92
C ARG A 56 15.07 16.46 4.68
N TYR A 57 14.59 15.24 4.85
CA TYR A 57 14.09 14.42 3.75
C TYR A 57 12.81 13.69 4.14
N ILE A 58 11.93 13.51 3.17
CA ILE A 58 10.77 12.62 3.26
C ILE A 58 10.82 11.66 2.07
N ILE A 59 10.64 10.36 2.30
CA ILE A 59 10.35 9.40 1.23
C ILE A 59 8.95 8.84 1.51
N ASN A 60 8.04 8.93 0.54
CA ASN A 60 6.76 8.23 0.62
C ASN A 60 6.86 6.87 -0.10
N THR A 61 6.38 5.82 0.54
CA THR A 61 6.31 4.48 -0.03
C THR A 61 5.31 4.41 -1.17
N HIS A 62 4.17 5.09 -0.99
CA HIS A 62 3.13 5.27 -2.01
C HIS A 62 2.19 6.44 -1.68
N THR A 63 1.23 6.68 -2.57
CA THR A 63 0.36 7.87 -2.58
C THR A 63 -0.88 7.81 -1.69
N HIS A 64 -1.16 6.71 -0.97
CA HIS A 64 -2.35 6.69 -0.12
C HIS A 64 -2.22 7.73 1.00
N LEU A 65 -3.35 8.35 1.33
CA LEU A 65 -3.36 9.57 2.14
C LEU A 65 -2.74 9.37 3.51
N ASP A 66 -2.87 8.20 4.10
CA ASP A 66 -2.27 7.92 5.40
C ASP A 66 -0.74 7.71 5.36
N HIS A 67 -0.15 7.67 4.16
CA HIS A 67 1.30 7.63 3.95
C HIS A 67 1.87 8.98 3.52
N CYS A 68 1.10 9.83 2.83
CA CYS A 68 1.62 11.07 2.26
C CYS A 68 0.94 12.35 2.73
N ARG A 69 -0.17 12.29 3.48
CA ARG A 69 -0.93 13.50 3.81
C ARG A 69 -0.19 14.47 4.72
N GLY A 70 0.59 13.96 5.66
CA GLY A 70 1.41 14.81 6.52
C GLY A 70 2.51 15.59 5.78
N ASN A 71 2.82 15.26 4.52
CA ASN A 71 3.74 16.04 3.69
C ASN A 71 3.35 17.54 3.69
N LEU A 72 2.05 17.86 3.63
CA LEU A 72 1.58 19.25 3.64
C LEU A 72 2.08 20.03 4.86
N TYR A 73 1.92 19.43 6.03
CA TYR A 73 2.36 20.01 7.28
C TYR A 73 3.89 20.16 7.32
N PHE A 74 4.62 19.12 6.91
CA PHE A 74 6.07 19.13 6.97
C PHE A 74 6.71 20.06 5.94
N GLN A 75 6.16 20.20 4.73
CA GLN A 75 6.66 21.13 3.73
C GLN A 75 6.39 22.59 4.11
N GLU A 76 5.26 22.88 4.77
CA GLU A 76 4.98 24.20 5.34
C GLU A 76 5.92 24.52 6.50
N THR A 77 6.14 23.56 7.40
CA THR A 77 6.97 23.73 8.60
C THR A 77 8.47 23.74 8.30
N TYR A 78 8.89 22.97 7.29
CA TYR A 78 10.27 22.78 6.87
C TYR A 78 10.40 23.03 5.35
N PRO A 79 10.45 24.29 4.89
CA PRO A 79 10.50 24.62 3.45
C PRO A 79 11.71 24.04 2.70
N GLU A 80 12.76 23.71 3.44
CA GLU A 80 14.01 23.12 2.93
C GLU A 80 13.96 21.58 2.88
N CYS A 81 12.91 20.95 3.40
CA CYS A 81 12.73 19.51 3.36
C CYS A 81 12.45 19.05 1.93
N LYS A 82 13.11 17.98 1.50
CA LYS A 82 12.93 17.41 0.16
C LYS A 82 12.07 16.15 0.20
N VAL A 83 11.00 16.14 -0.59
CA VAL A 83 10.08 15.02 -0.72
C VAL A 83 10.45 14.16 -1.93
N PHE A 84 10.52 12.86 -1.69
CA PHE A 84 10.84 11.85 -2.68
C PHE A 84 9.68 10.84 -2.78
N ALA A 85 9.38 10.44 -4.00
CA ALA A 85 8.44 9.35 -4.27
C ALA A 85 8.89 8.58 -5.52
N SER A 86 8.29 7.42 -5.78
CA SER A 86 8.57 6.70 -7.02
C SER A 86 8.04 7.47 -8.23
N GLU A 87 8.69 7.28 -9.39
CA GLU A 87 8.26 7.89 -10.66
C GLU A 87 6.79 7.56 -11.02
N GLN A 88 6.30 6.39 -10.58
CA GLN A 88 4.94 5.93 -10.86
C GLN A 88 3.89 6.46 -9.86
N GLU A 89 4.28 6.82 -8.64
CA GLU A 89 3.36 7.38 -7.63
C GLU A 89 3.17 8.88 -7.81
N ARG A 90 4.16 9.57 -8.40
CA ARG A 90 4.14 11.02 -8.58
C ARG A 90 2.84 11.58 -9.17
N PRO A 91 2.29 11.06 -10.28
CA PRO A 91 1.07 11.64 -10.85
C PRO A 91 -0.09 11.63 -9.86
N PHE A 92 -0.18 10.60 -9.02
CA PHE A 92 -1.23 10.46 -8.01
C PHE A 92 -1.00 11.40 -6.81
N MET A 93 0.26 11.63 -6.43
CA MET A 93 0.59 12.59 -5.38
C MET A 93 0.37 14.04 -5.81
N GLU A 94 0.79 14.40 -7.02
CA GLU A 94 0.61 15.75 -7.56
C GLU A 94 -0.84 16.03 -7.99
N HIS A 95 -1.59 14.98 -8.31
CA HIS A 95 -3.00 15.03 -8.71
C HIS A 95 -3.85 13.99 -7.95
N PRO A 96 -4.11 14.20 -6.64
CA PRO A 96 -4.79 13.21 -5.80
C PRO A 96 -6.20 12.81 -6.25
N TYR A 97 -6.88 13.66 -7.04
CA TYR A 97 -8.16 13.32 -7.65
C TYR A 97 -8.10 12.05 -8.53
N LEU A 98 -6.91 11.69 -9.04
CA LEU A 98 -6.71 10.46 -9.82
C LEU A 98 -6.99 9.20 -9.00
N LEU A 99 -6.73 9.21 -7.69
CA LEU A 99 -7.08 8.09 -6.81
C LEU A 99 -8.59 7.97 -6.65
N GLY A 100 -9.27 9.10 -6.42
CA GLY A 100 -10.73 9.13 -6.41
C GLY A 100 -11.34 8.65 -7.73
N ALA A 101 -10.70 9.01 -8.86
CA ALA A 101 -11.11 8.53 -10.17
C ALA A 101 -10.91 7.02 -10.37
N ILE A 102 -9.85 6.43 -9.82
CA ILE A 102 -9.65 4.97 -9.81
C ILE A 102 -10.77 4.30 -9.02
N PHE A 103 -11.05 4.76 -7.81
CA PHE A 103 -12.10 4.18 -6.96
C PHE A 103 -13.49 4.26 -7.61
N PHE A 104 -13.81 5.42 -8.20
CA PHE A 104 -15.15 5.70 -8.70
C PHE A 104 -15.36 5.36 -10.18
N SER A 105 -14.29 5.12 -10.95
CA SER A 105 -14.29 4.97 -12.42
C SER A 105 -14.85 6.18 -13.19
N ALA A 106 -14.90 7.34 -12.55
CA ALA A 106 -15.29 8.65 -13.08
C ALA A 106 -14.81 9.75 -12.12
N SER A 107 -15.15 11.02 -12.36
CA SER A 107 -14.97 12.06 -11.32
C SER A 107 -15.70 11.63 -10.04
N PRO A 108 -15.00 11.52 -8.90
CA PRO A 108 -15.54 10.91 -7.70
C PRO A 108 -16.68 11.73 -7.08
N LEU A 109 -17.56 11.04 -6.37
CA LEU A 109 -18.49 11.70 -5.45
C LEU A 109 -17.67 12.48 -4.39
N LYS A 110 -18.18 13.64 -3.97
CA LYS A 110 -17.49 14.53 -3.01
C LYS A 110 -16.97 13.83 -1.75
N HIS A 111 -17.64 12.79 -1.28
CA HIS A 111 -17.28 12.05 -0.08
C HIS A 111 -16.26 10.91 -0.31
N LEU A 112 -15.96 10.57 -1.57
CA LEU A 112 -14.92 9.61 -1.96
C LEU A 112 -13.57 10.28 -2.25
N ASP A 113 -13.56 11.61 -2.36
CA ASP A 113 -12.36 12.39 -2.65
C ASP A 113 -12.12 13.44 -1.55
N PRO A 114 -11.65 13.00 -0.37
CA PRO A 114 -11.23 13.92 0.68
C PRO A 114 -9.83 14.49 0.41
N ALA A 115 -9.27 14.25 -0.77
CA ALA A 115 -7.86 14.50 -1.02
C ALA A 115 -7.58 16.00 -1.16
N PRO A 116 -6.46 16.49 -0.61
CA PRO A 116 -6.01 17.85 -0.83
C PRO A 116 -5.60 18.06 -2.30
N PRO A 117 -5.41 19.31 -2.74
CA PRO A 117 -5.20 19.62 -4.17
C PRO A 117 -3.92 18.98 -4.75
N SER A 118 -2.86 18.82 -3.96
CA SER A 118 -1.57 18.28 -4.41
C SER A 118 -0.65 17.99 -3.22
N PHE A 119 0.21 16.99 -3.35
CA PHE A 119 1.39 16.75 -2.51
C PHE A 119 2.65 16.90 -3.38
N PRO A 120 3.33 18.07 -3.35
CA PRO A 120 4.51 18.30 -4.19
C PRO A 120 5.63 17.29 -3.90
N VAL A 121 6.19 16.71 -4.96
CA VAL A 121 7.33 15.80 -4.91
C VAL A 121 8.53 16.50 -5.56
N ASP A 122 9.63 16.68 -4.82
CA ASP A 122 10.84 17.34 -5.32
C ASP A 122 11.67 16.42 -6.23
N HIS A 123 11.74 15.14 -5.90
CA HIS A 123 12.66 14.19 -6.55
C HIS A 123 12.03 12.82 -6.77
N TYR A 124 12.41 12.16 -7.86
CA TYR A 124 11.84 10.87 -8.25
C TYR A 124 12.84 9.75 -8.04
N LEU A 125 12.36 8.68 -7.43
CA LEU A 125 13.15 7.49 -7.17
C LEU A 125 12.82 6.42 -8.22
N LYS A 126 13.88 5.89 -8.82
CA LYS A 126 13.84 4.67 -9.64
C LYS A 126 14.30 3.48 -8.80
N PRO A 127 13.95 2.23 -9.16
CA PRO A 127 14.56 1.06 -8.54
C PRO A 127 16.10 1.13 -8.53
N GLY A 128 16.72 0.75 -7.42
CA GLY A 128 18.18 0.75 -7.26
C GLY A 128 18.67 1.51 -6.03
N THR A 129 19.99 1.69 -5.94
CA THR A 129 20.64 2.38 -4.82
C THR A 129 20.78 3.87 -5.11
N HIS A 130 20.38 4.69 -4.15
CA HIS A 130 20.47 6.16 -4.20
C HIS A 130 21.26 6.68 -3.01
N ASP A 131 22.10 7.67 -3.24
CA ASP A 131 22.77 8.40 -2.16
C ASP A 131 21.83 9.50 -1.65
N LEU A 132 21.56 9.49 -0.35
CA LEU A 132 20.87 10.56 0.34
C LEU A 132 21.70 10.96 1.54
N GLY A 133 22.15 12.21 1.59
CA GLY A 133 22.98 12.70 2.69
C GLY A 133 24.29 11.92 2.91
N GLY A 134 24.89 11.36 1.85
CA GLY A 134 26.11 10.54 1.94
C GLY A 134 25.88 9.12 2.43
N LYS A 135 24.64 8.62 2.38
CA LYS A 135 24.24 7.28 2.82
C LYS A 135 23.50 6.53 1.70
N PRO A 136 23.80 5.23 1.48
CA PRO A 136 23.15 4.46 0.44
C PRO A 136 21.80 3.90 0.89
N PHE A 137 20.71 4.32 0.24
CA PHE A 137 19.37 3.73 0.40
C PHE A 137 19.02 2.93 -0.84
N ARG A 138 18.47 1.73 -0.66
CA ARG A 138 18.02 0.91 -1.79
C ARG A 138 16.51 0.99 -1.92
N VAL A 139 16.06 1.44 -3.09
CA VAL A 139 14.66 1.55 -3.49
C VAL A 139 14.28 0.28 -4.24
N ILE A 140 13.25 -0.39 -3.74
CA ILE A 140 12.79 -1.69 -4.24
C ILE A 140 11.36 -1.54 -4.76
N PRO A 141 11.04 -1.93 -6.00
CA PRO A 141 9.66 -1.92 -6.48
C PRO A 141 8.86 -3.02 -5.77
N LEU A 142 7.73 -2.67 -5.17
CA LEU A 142 6.81 -3.59 -4.48
C LEU A 142 5.38 -3.40 -5.00
N PRO A 143 5.12 -3.63 -6.30
CA PRO A 143 3.84 -3.36 -6.93
C PRO A 143 2.73 -4.27 -6.38
N GLY A 144 1.49 -3.84 -6.51
CA GLY A 144 0.32 -4.67 -6.23
C GLY A 144 -0.73 -3.92 -5.44
N HIS A 145 -0.35 -3.40 -4.27
CA HIS A 145 -1.21 -2.53 -3.47
C HIS A 145 -1.51 -1.23 -4.22
N THR A 146 -0.47 -0.49 -4.60
CA THR A 146 -0.52 0.47 -5.70
C THR A 146 0.47 0.06 -6.78
N ARG A 147 0.37 0.66 -7.97
CA ARG A 147 1.25 0.31 -9.10
C ARG A 147 2.71 0.74 -8.86
N GLY A 148 2.90 1.88 -8.20
CA GLY A 148 4.21 2.49 -8.01
C GLY A 148 4.79 2.32 -6.62
N GLN A 149 4.17 1.54 -5.73
CA GLN A 149 4.67 1.35 -4.37
C GLN A 149 6.12 0.88 -4.35
N ILE A 150 6.91 1.47 -3.45
CA ILE A 150 8.30 1.12 -3.23
C ILE A 150 8.54 0.73 -1.77
N GLY A 151 9.44 -0.23 -1.58
CA GLY A 151 10.11 -0.49 -0.31
C GLY A 151 11.44 0.26 -0.23
N ILE A 152 11.82 0.65 0.99
CA ILE A 152 13.05 1.39 1.25
C ILE A 152 13.93 0.59 2.20
N VAL A 153 15.11 0.19 1.74
CA VAL A 153 16.12 -0.45 2.59
C VAL A 153 17.15 0.59 3.02
N THR A 154 17.31 0.75 4.32
CA THR A 154 18.29 1.66 4.92
C THR A 154 19.70 1.04 4.94
N PRO A 155 20.76 1.86 5.15
CA PRO A 155 22.11 1.35 5.40
C PRO A 155 22.20 0.35 6.57
N ASP A 156 21.24 0.39 7.50
CA ASP A 156 21.22 -0.49 8.67
C ASP A 156 20.48 -1.81 8.41
N ARG A 157 20.26 -2.17 7.14
CA ARG A 157 19.59 -3.41 6.71
C ARG A 157 18.16 -3.53 7.28
N VAL A 158 17.46 -2.40 7.35
CA VAL A 158 16.04 -2.33 7.70
C VAL A 158 15.25 -1.98 6.46
N CYS A 159 14.22 -2.78 6.14
CA CYS A 159 13.35 -2.56 5.00
C CYS A 159 11.96 -2.07 5.45
N PHE A 160 11.56 -0.89 4.99
CA PHE A 160 10.20 -0.38 5.12
C PHE A 160 9.38 -0.89 3.94
N LEU A 161 8.30 -1.61 4.23
CA LEU A 161 7.53 -2.38 3.23
C LEU A 161 6.29 -1.67 2.69
N GLY A 162 5.92 -0.51 3.26
CA GLY A 162 4.64 0.12 2.96
C GLY A 162 3.49 -0.87 3.21
N ASP A 163 2.56 -0.93 2.25
CA ASP A 163 1.39 -1.81 2.25
C ASP A 163 1.56 -3.00 1.30
N SER A 164 2.80 -3.43 1.04
CA SER A 164 3.08 -4.62 0.20
C SER A 164 2.68 -5.94 0.85
N ILE A 165 2.51 -5.95 2.17
CA ILE A 165 2.12 -7.11 2.97
C ILE A 165 1.36 -6.63 4.20
N PHE A 166 0.34 -7.40 4.62
CA PHE A 166 -0.48 -7.05 5.76
C PHE A 166 -0.19 -7.93 6.96
N SER A 167 -0.20 -7.33 8.15
CA SER A 167 -0.08 -8.08 9.41
C SER A 167 -1.28 -9.01 9.61
N ARG A 168 -1.10 -10.04 10.45
CA ARG A 168 -2.20 -10.97 10.80
C ARG A 168 -3.39 -10.21 11.39
N GLN A 169 -3.15 -9.19 12.21
CA GLN A 169 -4.19 -8.36 12.82
C GLN A 169 -4.96 -7.56 11.77
N VAL A 170 -4.27 -7.00 10.76
CA VAL A 170 -4.91 -6.28 9.67
C VAL A 170 -5.81 -7.22 8.86
N ILE A 171 -5.34 -8.42 8.50
CA ILE A 171 -6.16 -9.40 7.76
C ILE A 171 -7.37 -9.86 8.59
N ILE A 172 -7.21 -10.06 9.90
CA ILE A 172 -8.34 -10.43 10.78
C ILE A 172 -9.40 -9.31 10.80
N LYS A 173 -8.96 -8.05 10.87
CA LYS A 173 -9.86 -6.89 10.93
C LYS A 173 -10.47 -6.55 9.57
N TYR A 174 -9.68 -6.63 8.51
CA TYR A 174 -10.00 -6.31 7.13
C TYR A 174 -9.70 -7.53 6.26
N SER A 175 -10.65 -8.46 6.22
CA SER A 175 -10.46 -9.78 5.59
C SER A 175 -10.03 -9.70 4.13
N LEU A 176 -10.52 -8.70 3.39
CA LEU A 176 -10.11 -8.42 2.01
C LEU A 176 -9.51 -7.01 1.93
N PRO A 177 -8.18 -6.87 2.14
CA PRO A 177 -7.53 -5.58 2.04
C PRO A 177 -7.51 -5.05 0.60
N TYR A 178 -7.20 -3.76 0.44
CA TYR A 178 -7.10 -3.12 -0.87
C TYR A 178 -5.94 -3.71 -1.68
N LEU A 179 -6.23 -4.16 -2.90
CA LEU A 179 -5.24 -4.58 -3.89
C LEU A 179 -5.64 -4.02 -5.26
N PHE A 180 -4.75 -3.25 -5.88
CA PHE A 180 -4.96 -2.69 -7.22
C PHE A 180 -4.63 -3.70 -8.33
N ASP A 181 -3.56 -4.46 -8.14
CA ASP A 181 -3.07 -5.50 -9.06
C ASP A 181 -2.73 -6.77 -8.29
N LEU A 182 -3.53 -7.82 -8.50
CA LEU A 182 -3.37 -9.07 -7.77
C LEU A 182 -2.14 -9.85 -8.23
N GLU A 183 -1.79 -9.81 -9.52
CA GLU A 183 -0.59 -10.49 -10.02
C GLU A 183 0.66 -9.83 -9.45
N GLY A 184 0.72 -8.50 -9.49
CA GLY A 184 1.77 -7.71 -8.86
C GLY A 184 1.92 -8.03 -7.37
N SER A 185 0.80 -8.12 -6.65
CA SER A 185 0.79 -8.44 -5.22
C SER A 185 1.36 -9.82 -4.92
N ILE A 186 0.98 -10.85 -5.69
CA ILE A 186 1.52 -12.22 -5.54
C ILE A 186 3.02 -12.26 -5.83
N LYS A 187 3.47 -11.61 -6.92
CA LYS A 187 4.90 -11.51 -7.28
C LYS A 187 5.69 -10.80 -6.17
N THR A 188 5.17 -9.70 -5.65
CA THR A 188 5.76 -8.97 -4.53
C THR A 188 5.88 -9.86 -3.30
N LEU A 189 4.81 -10.54 -2.88
CA LEU A 189 4.82 -11.43 -1.72
C LEU A 189 5.88 -12.54 -1.84
N HIS A 190 6.03 -13.15 -3.01
CA HIS A 190 7.09 -14.16 -3.24
C HIS A 190 8.50 -13.58 -3.20
N PHE A 191 8.67 -12.31 -3.61
CA PHE A 191 9.96 -11.64 -3.63
C PHE A 191 10.39 -11.09 -2.26
N LEU A 192 9.46 -10.77 -1.36
CA LEU A 192 9.76 -10.17 -0.05
C LEU A 192 10.85 -10.91 0.76
N PRO A 193 10.84 -12.26 0.87
CA PRO A 193 11.88 -13.00 1.59
C PRO A 193 13.27 -12.95 0.93
N GLU A 194 13.37 -12.54 -0.34
CA GLU A 194 14.64 -12.42 -1.08
C GLU A 194 15.30 -11.06 -0.87
N ILE A 195 14.62 -10.11 -0.22
CA ILE A 195 15.18 -8.79 0.07
C ILE A 195 16.32 -8.94 1.08
N ASP A 196 17.52 -8.54 0.64
CA ASP A 196 18.69 -8.44 1.53
C ASP A 196 18.51 -7.35 2.60
N ALA A 197 17.88 -7.72 3.72
CA ALA A 197 17.64 -6.95 4.93
C ALA A 197 17.43 -7.89 6.13
N ASP A 198 17.75 -7.41 7.34
CA ASP A 198 17.65 -8.21 8.56
C ASP A 198 16.32 -7.97 9.29
N TYR A 199 15.74 -6.78 9.11
CA TYR A 199 14.51 -6.32 9.76
C TYR A 199 13.56 -5.69 8.75
N PHE A 200 12.26 -5.90 8.97
CA PHE A 200 11.19 -5.42 8.12
C PHE A 200 10.15 -4.68 8.96
N LEU A 201 9.70 -3.53 8.47
CA LEU A 201 8.63 -2.76 9.10
C LEU A 201 7.45 -2.62 8.15
N LEU A 202 6.29 -3.07 8.60
CA LEU A 202 5.00 -2.86 7.96
C LEU A 202 4.40 -1.53 8.42
N SER A 203 3.64 -0.89 7.55
CA SER A 203 2.95 0.36 7.90
C SER A 203 1.85 0.16 8.96
N HIS A 204 1.19 -1.00 8.96
CA HIS A 204 0.07 -1.31 9.86
C HIS A 204 0.33 -2.55 10.73
N GLU A 205 1.35 -2.48 11.57
CA GLU A 205 1.71 -3.56 12.49
C GLU A 205 2.19 -3.06 13.85
N GLU A 206 2.02 -3.91 14.86
CA GLU A 206 2.68 -3.77 16.15
C GLU A 206 4.06 -4.44 16.15
N GLY A 207 5.09 -3.70 15.73
CA GLY A 207 6.48 -4.12 15.91
C GLY A 207 7.26 -4.28 14.61
N VAL A 208 8.43 -4.89 14.75
CA VAL A 208 9.40 -5.14 13.67
C VAL A 208 9.48 -6.64 13.43
N ILE A 209 9.45 -7.05 12.17
CA ILE A 209 9.60 -8.45 11.75
C ILE A 209 11.08 -8.72 11.49
N ALA A 210 11.62 -9.78 12.07
CA ALA A 210 12.95 -10.27 11.69
C ALA A 210 12.86 -11.06 10.38
N SER A 211 13.92 -11.01 9.56
CA SER A 211 13.97 -11.68 8.25
C SER A 211 13.53 -13.15 8.27
N LYS A 212 13.91 -13.89 9.31
CA LYS A 212 13.53 -15.30 9.51
C LYS A 212 12.02 -15.56 9.70
N ASP A 213 11.27 -14.55 10.16
CA ASP A 213 9.85 -14.66 10.50
C ASP A 213 8.94 -14.15 9.36
N LEU A 214 9.50 -13.41 8.40
CA LEU A 214 8.78 -12.86 7.24
C LEU A 214 8.13 -13.94 6.34
N PRO A 215 8.77 -15.09 6.05
CA PRO A 215 8.16 -16.13 5.20
C PRO A 215 6.83 -16.68 5.74
N ASP A 216 6.65 -16.74 7.06
CA ASP A 216 5.40 -17.17 7.68
C ASP A 216 4.27 -16.16 7.40
N LEU A 217 4.56 -14.86 7.55
CA LEU A 217 3.58 -13.82 7.25
C LEU A 217 3.24 -13.75 5.76
N VAL A 218 4.23 -13.94 4.88
CA VAL A 218 4.03 -14.05 3.42
C VAL A 218 3.08 -15.20 3.11
N SER A 219 3.32 -16.38 3.68
CA SER A 219 2.47 -17.56 3.48
C SER A 219 1.03 -17.31 3.95
N TYR A 220 0.86 -16.58 5.06
CA TYR A 220 -0.46 -16.20 5.56
C TYR A 220 -1.21 -15.25 4.62
N ASN A 221 -0.53 -14.26 4.04
CA ASN A 221 -1.12 -13.34 3.06
C ASN A 221 -1.52 -14.06 1.77
N LEU A 222 -0.64 -14.94 1.26
CA LEU A 222 -0.91 -15.77 0.08
C LEU A 222 -2.13 -16.69 0.30
N ALA A 223 -2.22 -17.33 1.45
CA ALA A 223 -3.37 -18.17 1.80
C ALA A 223 -4.68 -17.37 1.86
N ASN A 224 -4.65 -16.11 2.34
CA ASN A 224 -5.82 -15.25 2.31
C ASN A 224 -6.23 -14.89 0.87
N ILE A 225 -5.27 -14.58 0.00
CA ILE A 225 -5.53 -14.36 -1.43
C ILE A 225 -6.17 -15.61 -2.06
N GLU A 226 -5.58 -16.79 -1.83
CA GLU A 226 -6.08 -18.05 -2.37
C GLU A 226 -7.53 -18.33 -1.91
N LYS A 227 -7.83 -18.09 -0.62
CA LYS A 227 -9.19 -18.20 -0.08
C LYS A 227 -10.19 -17.38 -0.90
N PHE A 228 -9.89 -16.11 -1.20
CA PHE A 228 -10.80 -15.26 -1.98
C PHE A 228 -10.83 -15.64 -3.46
N GLN A 229 -9.73 -16.13 -4.05
CA GLN A 229 -9.75 -16.68 -5.41
C GLN A 229 -10.72 -17.87 -5.49
N GLN A 230 -10.61 -18.82 -4.57
CA GLN A 230 -11.50 -19.99 -4.50
C GLN A 230 -12.96 -19.59 -4.28
N GLN A 231 -13.21 -18.61 -3.40
CA GLN A 231 -14.55 -18.08 -3.15
C GLN A 231 -15.16 -17.45 -4.41
N ILE A 232 -14.42 -16.59 -5.11
CA ILE A 232 -14.88 -15.94 -6.34
C ILE A 232 -15.15 -16.98 -7.42
N LEU A 233 -14.26 -17.95 -7.62
CA LEU A 233 -14.48 -19.03 -8.57
C LEU A 233 -15.73 -19.85 -8.24
N ALA A 234 -15.99 -20.13 -6.96
CA ALA A 234 -17.19 -20.83 -6.53
C ALA A 234 -18.48 -20.02 -6.83
N LEU A 235 -18.47 -18.71 -6.59
CA LEU A 235 -19.59 -17.82 -6.93
C LEU A 235 -19.82 -17.74 -8.45
N LEU A 236 -18.74 -17.77 -9.24
CA LEU A 236 -18.76 -17.68 -10.70
C LEU A 236 -19.11 -18.99 -11.43
N LYS A 237 -19.53 -20.04 -10.70
CA LYS A 237 -20.22 -21.19 -11.29
C LYS A 237 -21.54 -20.80 -11.97
N GLN A 238 -22.08 -19.63 -11.61
CA GLN A 238 -23.17 -18.96 -12.30
C GLN A 238 -22.70 -17.56 -12.75
N PRO A 239 -23.26 -16.99 -13.84
CA PRO A 239 -22.90 -15.65 -14.28
C PRO A 239 -23.26 -14.58 -13.23
N LEU A 240 -22.29 -13.74 -12.86
CA LEU A 240 -22.49 -12.63 -11.93
C LEU A 240 -21.81 -11.35 -12.43
N SER A 241 -22.43 -10.21 -12.20
CA SER A 241 -21.79 -8.91 -12.41
C SER A 241 -20.76 -8.63 -11.31
N ARG A 242 -19.91 -7.61 -11.54
CA ARG A 242 -18.98 -7.13 -10.52
C ARG A 242 -19.71 -6.65 -9.26
N GLU A 243 -20.79 -5.87 -9.37
CA GLU A 243 -21.52 -5.40 -8.18
C GLU A 243 -22.16 -6.57 -7.41
N GLN A 244 -22.62 -7.60 -8.12
CA GLN A 244 -23.14 -8.81 -7.47
C GLN A 244 -22.03 -9.54 -6.70
N LEU A 245 -20.83 -9.67 -7.27
CA LEU A 245 -19.67 -10.23 -6.55
C LEU A 245 -19.30 -9.40 -5.32
N VAL A 246 -19.24 -8.07 -5.43
CA VAL A 246 -18.96 -7.18 -4.28
C VAL A 246 -19.96 -7.43 -3.16
N LYS A 247 -21.25 -7.55 -3.48
CA LYS A 247 -22.31 -7.87 -2.52
C LYS A 247 -22.07 -9.25 -1.88
N GLU A 248 -21.93 -10.31 -2.67
CA GLU A 248 -21.84 -11.68 -2.15
C GLU A 248 -20.57 -11.90 -1.31
N ILE A 249 -19.43 -11.34 -1.74
CA ILE A 249 -18.16 -11.39 -1.00
C ILE A 249 -18.29 -10.67 0.34
N SER A 250 -18.89 -9.47 0.33
CA SER A 250 -19.05 -8.68 1.54
C SER A 250 -19.96 -9.36 2.55
N LEU A 251 -21.12 -9.87 2.11
CA LEU A 251 -22.05 -10.60 2.98
C LEU A 251 -21.42 -11.88 3.55
N SER A 252 -20.77 -12.68 2.71
CA SER A 252 -20.18 -13.96 3.13
C SER A 252 -19.00 -13.83 4.08
N ASN A 253 -18.35 -12.65 4.12
CA ASN A 253 -17.20 -12.38 4.97
C ASN A 253 -17.48 -11.33 6.06
N ASN A 254 -18.75 -10.96 6.28
CA ASN A 254 -19.18 -9.93 7.24
C ASN A 254 -18.47 -8.58 7.08
N ILE A 255 -18.18 -8.18 5.84
CA ILE A 255 -17.56 -6.89 5.52
C ILE A 255 -18.66 -5.83 5.55
N VAL A 256 -18.55 -4.89 6.49
CA VAL A 256 -19.43 -3.72 6.57
C VAL A 256 -18.97 -2.71 5.53
N LEU A 257 -19.91 -2.20 4.73
CA LEU A 257 -19.63 -1.25 3.65
C LEU A 257 -20.28 0.11 3.94
N ASN A 258 -19.45 1.14 4.07
CA ASN A 258 -19.81 2.50 3.71
C ASN A 258 -19.41 2.79 2.24
N LEU A 259 -19.56 4.04 1.81
CA LEU A 259 -19.24 4.45 0.45
C LEU A 259 -17.77 4.16 0.06
N LEU A 260 -16.81 4.50 0.93
CA LEU A 260 -15.39 4.26 0.67
C LEU A 260 -15.08 2.76 0.64
N GLU A 261 -15.54 2.01 1.66
CA GLU A 261 -15.32 0.57 1.73
C GLU A 261 -15.92 -0.16 0.54
N TYR A 262 -17.09 0.25 0.05
CA TYR A 262 -17.68 -0.32 -1.17
C TYR A 262 -16.73 -0.18 -2.38
N HIS A 263 -16.15 1.00 -2.59
CA HIS A 263 -15.25 1.23 -3.73
C HIS A 263 -13.88 0.57 -3.56
N VAL A 264 -13.39 0.45 -2.32
CA VAL A 264 -12.19 -0.35 -1.99
C VAL A 264 -12.42 -1.81 -2.36
N ILE A 265 -13.51 -2.43 -1.88
CA ILE A 265 -13.83 -3.82 -2.19
C ILE A 265 -14.11 -4.01 -3.68
N GLN A 266 -14.80 -3.07 -4.33
CA GLN A 266 -15.03 -3.12 -5.78
C GLN A 266 -13.73 -3.12 -6.58
N THR A 267 -12.75 -2.32 -6.17
CA THR A 267 -11.44 -2.26 -6.83
C THR A 267 -10.68 -3.58 -6.64
N THR A 268 -10.62 -4.08 -5.40
CA THR A 268 -9.99 -5.39 -5.13
C THR A 268 -10.67 -6.51 -5.92
N VAL A 269 -12.00 -6.58 -5.94
CA VAL A 269 -12.73 -7.58 -6.75
C VAL A 269 -12.39 -7.45 -8.24
N SER A 270 -12.21 -6.23 -8.76
CA SER A 270 -11.77 -6.02 -10.15
C SER A 270 -10.36 -6.56 -10.40
N ALA A 271 -9.45 -6.42 -9.43
CA ALA A 271 -8.11 -7.00 -9.50
C ALA A 271 -8.14 -8.54 -9.54
N PHE A 272 -8.99 -9.16 -8.72
CA PHE A 272 -9.20 -10.62 -8.75
C PHE A 272 -9.78 -11.08 -10.09
N LEU A 273 -10.80 -10.40 -10.61
CA LEU A 273 -11.40 -10.74 -11.91
C LEU A 273 -10.38 -10.65 -13.04
N THR A 274 -9.55 -9.60 -13.04
CA THR A 274 -8.47 -9.43 -14.02
C THR A 274 -7.49 -10.60 -13.96
N TYR A 275 -7.00 -10.93 -12.77
CA TYR A 275 -6.07 -12.02 -12.57
C TYR A 275 -6.67 -13.37 -13.01
N LEU A 276 -7.86 -13.72 -12.52
CA LEU A 276 -8.51 -15.00 -12.85
C LEU A 276 -8.80 -15.12 -14.35
N ASN A 277 -9.14 -14.02 -15.02
CA ASN A 277 -9.33 -14.01 -16.47
C ASN A 277 -8.02 -14.22 -17.23
N GLN A 278 -6.94 -13.56 -16.81
CA GLN A 278 -5.60 -13.77 -17.38
C GLN A 278 -5.10 -15.21 -17.18
N GLN A 279 -5.46 -15.87 -16.09
CA GLN A 279 -5.20 -17.29 -15.85
C GLN A 279 -6.12 -18.23 -16.66
N GLY A 280 -7.09 -17.71 -17.42
CA GLY A 280 -8.05 -18.49 -18.20
C GLY A 280 -9.10 -19.23 -17.36
N LEU A 281 -9.23 -18.91 -16.07
CA LEU A 281 -10.15 -19.57 -15.14
C LEU A 281 -11.58 -19.02 -15.21
N ILE A 282 -11.72 -17.79 -15.73
CA ILE A 282 -13.01 -17.14 -15.97
C ILE A 282 -13.00 -16.45 -17.34
N THR A 283 -14.20 -16.22 -17.86
CA THR A 283 -14.45 -15.37 -19.03
C THR A 283 -15.60 -14.41 -18.71
N TYR A 284 -16.02 -13.61 -19.69
CA TYR A 284 -17.13 -12.69 -19.55
C TYR A 284 -18.06 -12.71 -20.76
N THR A 285 -19.29 -12.28 -20.53
CA THR A 285 -20.32 -12.05 -21.56
C THR A 285 -21.01 -10.72 -21.31
N ILE A 286 -21.53 -10.11 -22.38
CA ILE A 286 -22.41 -8.95 -22.29
C ILE A 286 -23.80 -9.39 -22.72
N ASP A 287 -24.75 -9.36 -21.79
CA ASP A 287 -26.15 -9.71 -22.06
C ASP A 287 -27.08 -8.61 -21.57
N GLN A 288 -27.98 -8.17 -22.43
CA GLN A 288 -28.94 -7.07 -22.17
C GLN A 288 -28.31 -5.82 -21.52
N GLY A 289 -27.08 -5.46 -21.95
CA GLY A 289 -26.34 -4.30 -21.44
C GLY A 289 -25.65 -4.51 -20.09
N ARG A 290 -25.56 -5.75 -19.59
CA ARG A 290 -24.86 -6.11 -18.35
C ARG A 290 -23.62 -6.94 -18.64
N LEU A 291 -22.51 -6.59 -17.98
CA LEU A 291 -21.27 -7.37 -18.00
C LEU A 291 -21.32 -8.44 -16.92
N TYR A 292 -21.27 -9.70 -17.34
CA TYR A 292 -21.23 -10.87 -16.46
C TYR A 292 -19.90 -11.57 -16.57
N PHE A 293 -19.37 -12.02 -15.44
CA PHE A 293 -18.24 -12.94 -15.36
C PHE A 293 -18.76 -14.34 -15.04
N HIS A 294 -18.09 -15.37 -15.55
CA HIS A 294 -18.40 -16.77 -15.26
C HIS A 294 -17.22 -17.68 -15.62
N GLN A 295 -17.23 -18.93 -15.14
CA GLN A 295 -16.29 -19.94 -15.60
C GLN A 295 -16.51 -20.29 -17.09
N PRO A 296 -15.46 -20.64 -17.86
CA PRO A 296 -15.62 -21.13 -19.22
C PRO A 296 -16.51 -22.37 -19.22
N GLN A 297 -17.42 -22.46 -20.19
CA GLN A 297 -18.15 -23.71 -20.41
C GLN A 297 -17.14 -24.78 -20.88
N PRO A 298 -17.26 -26.04 -20.43
CA PRO A 298 -16.45 -27.11 -21.00
C PRO A 298 -16.72 -27.13 -22.51
N VAL A 299 -15.66 -27.07 -23.31
CA VAL A 299 -15.76 -27.29 -24.75
C VAL A 299 -16.22 -28.74 -24.91
N ASN A 300 -17.50 -28.94 -25.22
CA ASN A 300 -17.96 -30.25 -25.67
C ASN A 300 -17.22 -30.53 -26.97
N SER A 301 -16.16 -31.32 -26.90
CA SER A 301 -15.53 -31.94 -28.06
C SER A 301 -16.58 -32.81 -28.75
N GLN A 302 -17.07 -32.33 -29.90
CA GLN A 302 -17.85 -33.13 -30.85
C GLN A 302 -16.96 -34.17 -31.51
#